data_AF-A0A8J6MIW8-F1
#
_entry.id   AF-A0A8J6MIW8-F1
#
_cell.length_a   1.000
_cell.length_b   1.000
_cell.length_c   1.000
_cell.angle_alpha   90.00
_cell.angle_beta   90.00
_cell.angle_gamma   90.00
#
_symmetry.space_group_name_H-M   'P 1'
#
loop_
_entity.id
_entity.type
_entity.pdbx_description
1 polymer ?
#
loop_
_entity_poly.entity_id
_entity_poly.type
_entity_poly.pdbx_seq_one_letter_code
_entity_poly.pdbx_strand_id
1 'polypeptide(L)'
;MGKLIQLDRYKGLRQHEYLKRYDSQISKFVDSFLAQNLRVSYESLSYYFISAQQQEQQAAAWDYVDFRDTLRDGFHEAFGKELVRLCETQYWYDERFITSDELVERCVSQIILGTDRSAVR
;
A
#
# COMPACT_ATOMS: atom_id res chain seq x y z
N MET A 1 12.90 -25.38 33.96
CA MET A 1 13.17 -25.45 32.51
C MET A 1 12.56 -24.21 31.86
N GLY A 2 13.37 -23.17 31.61
CA GLY A 2 12.88 -21.93 30.99
C GLY A 2 12.57 -22.19 29.52
N LYS A 3 11.32 -21.97 29.11
CA LYS A 3 10.95 -22.01 27.69
C LYS A 3 11.72 -20.88 26.99
N LEU A 4 12.61 -21.25 26.07
CA LEU A 4 13.24 -20.30 25.16
C LEU A 4 12.12 -19.68 24.32
N ILE A 5 11.67 -18.48 24.68
CA ILE A 5 10.77 -17.71 23.84
C ILE A 5 11.60 -17.27 22.64
N GLN A 6 11.31 -17.83 21.47
CA GLN A 6 11.83 -17.31 20.20
C GLN A 6 11.23 -15.91 20.01
N LEU A 7 12.01 -14.89 20.38
CA LEU A 7 11.57 -13.49 20.42
C LEU A 7 11.03 -13.02 19.06
N ASP A 8 11.62 -13.49 17.97
CA ASP A 8 11.20 -13.12 16.61
C ASP A 8 9.82 -13.69 16.28
N ARG A 9 9.56 -14.94 16.67
CA ARG A 9 8.24 -15.57 16.50
C ARG A 9 7.17 -14.85 17.33
N TYR A 10 7.52 -14.40 18.52
CA TYR A 10 6.61 -13.65 19.39
C TYR A 10 6.32 -12.24 18.85
N LYS A 11 7.32 -11.55 18.30
CA LYS A 11 7.14 -10.26 17.62
C LYS A 11 6.22 -10.37 16.41
N GLY A 12 6.46 -11.36 15.54
CA GLY A 12 5.62 -11.60 14.37
C GLY A 12 4.16 -11.93 14.73
N LEU A 13 3.94 -12.73 15.78
CA LEU A 13 2.60 -13.02 16.29
C LEU A 13 1.88 -11.75 16.79
N ARG A 14 2.57 -10.91 17.55
CA ARG A 14 1.99 -9.64 18.04
C ARG A 14 1.66 -8.68 16.90
N GLN A 15 2.55 -8.55 15.92
CA GLN A 15 2.29 -7.74 14.74
C GLN A 15 1.07 -8.26 13.98
N HIS A 16 0.99 -9.57 13.75
CA HIS A 16 -0.16 -10.18 13.08
C HIS A 16 -1.47 -9.94 13.83
N GLU A 17 -1.50 -10.14 15.15
CA GLU A 17 -2.67 -9.89 15.98
C GLU A 17 -3.08 -8.41 15.97
N TYR A 18 -2.10 -7.50 16.00
CA TYR A 18 -2.32 -6.07 15.92
C TYR A 18 -2.96 -5.67 14.59
N LEU A 19 -2.34 -6.07 13.47
CA LEU A 19 -2.84 -5.80 12.13
C LEU A 19 -4.24 -6.38 11.94
N LYS A 20 -4.49 -7.60 12.44
CA LYS A 20 -5.82 -8.21 12.38
C LYS A 20 -6.86 -7.44 13.21
N ARG A 21 -6.49 -6.94 14.39
CA ARG A 21 -7.38 -6.16 15.25
C ARG A 21 -7.81 -4.85 14.59
N TYR A 22 -6.88 -4.18 13.90
CA TYR A 22 -7.11 -2.86 13.31
C TYR A 22 -7.30 -2.88 11.79
N ASP A 23 -7.47 -4.05 11.18
CA ASP A 23 -7.53 -4.20 9.72
C ASP A 23 -8.64 -3.36 9.09
N SER A 24 -9.83 -3.31 9.72
CA SER A 24 -10.93 -2.49 9.22
C SER A 24 -10.61 -1.00 9.24
N GLN A 25 -9.91 -0.53 10.29
CA GLN A 25 -9.51 0.87 10.43
C GLN A 25 -8.43 1.24 9.43
N ILE A 26 -7.44 0.37 9.26
CA ILE A 26 -6.36 0.52 8.28
C ILE A 26 -6.96 0.60 6.87
N SER A 27 -7.82 -0.35 6.50
CA SER A 27 -8.46 -0.39 5.18
C SER A 27 -9.32 0.85 4.91
N LYS A 28 -10.15 1.29 5.88
CA LYS A 28 -10.94 2.53 5.76
C LYS A 28 -10.07 3.77 5.61
N PHE A 29 -8.96 3.83 6.33
CA PHE A 29 -8.00 4.93 6.21
C PHE A 29 -7.37 4.95 4.83
N VAL A 30 -6.87 3.81 4.34
CA VAL A 30 -6.29 3.68 2.99
C VAL A 30 -7.30 4.09 1.92
N ASP A 31 -8.54 3.59 1.99
CA ASP A 31 -9.60 3.94 1.05
C ASP A 31 -9.91 5.44 1.04
N SER A 32 -10.00 6.04 2.23
CA SER A 32 -10.29 7.47 2.39
C SER A 32 -9.12 8.32 1.88
N PHE A 33 -7.89 7.92 2.20
CA PHE A 33 -6.68 8.59 1.74
C PHE A 33 -6.59 8.58 0.21
N LEU A 34 -6.80 7.42 -0.41
CA LEU A 34 -6.79 7.28 -1.86
C LEU A 34 -7.95 8.05 -2.49
N ALA A 35 -9.14 8.07 -1.89
CA ALA A 35 -10.27 8.87 -2.39
C ALA A 35 -9.96 10.37 -2.47
N GLN A 36 -9.22 10.89 -1.49
CA GLN A 36 -8.92 12.31 -1.39
C GLN A 36 -7.73 12.70 -2.27
N ASN A 37 -6.72 11.84 -2.37
CA ASN A 37 -5.43 12.19 -2.97
C ASN A 37 -5.21 11.61 -4.38
N LEU A 38 -5.89 10.52 -4.74
CA LEU A 38 -5.71 9.85 -6.03
C LEU A 38 -7.00 9.87 -6.85
N ARG A 39 -6.97 10.62 -7.96
CA ARG A 39 -8.07 10.72 -8.93
C ARG A 39 -7.88 9.86 -10.18
N VAL A 40 -6.74 9.20 -10.27
CA VAL A 40 -6.34 8.40 -11.44
C VAL A 40 -6.65 6.94 -11.15
N SER A 41 -7.22 6.26 -12.14
CA SER A 41 -7.53 4.83 -12.03
C SER A 41 -6.30 3.96 -12.33
N TYR A 42 -6.34 2.71 -11.88
CA TYR A 42 -5.31 1.72 -12.21
C TYR A 42 -5.16 1.53 -13.73
N GLU A 43 -6.26 1.50 -14.48
CA GLU A 43 -6.23 1.37 -15.94
C GLU A 43 -5.48 2.54 -16.55
N SER A 44 -5.75 3.76 -16.10
CA SER A 44 -5.06 4.95 -16.61
C SER A 44 -3.55 4.90 -16.35
N LEU A 45 -3.14 4.46 -15.15
CA LEU A 45 -1.73 4.32 -14.78
C LEU A 45 -1.03 3.22 -15.59
N SER A 46 -1.65 2.06 -15.72
CA SER A 46 -1.11 0.92 -16.47
C SER A 46 -1.01 1.21 -17.97
N TYR A 47 -2.02 1.86 -18.58
CA TYR A 47 -1.95 2.30 -19.97
C TYR A 47 -0.81 3.29 -20.21
N TYR A 48 -0.65 4.27 -19.31
CA TYR A 48 0.44 5.24 -19.42
C TYR A 48 1.80 4.53 -19.36
N PHE A 49 2.00 3.66 -18.37
CA PHE A 49 3.23 2.90 -18.20
C PHE A 49 3.57 2.04 -19.43
N ILE A 50 2.60 1.26 -19.93
CA ILE A 50 2.77 0.43 -21.13
C ILE A 50 3.12 1.31 -22.34
N SER A 51 2.46 2.45 -22.51
CA SER A 51 2.73 3.36 -23.62
C SER A 51 4.12 3.98 -23.57
N ALA A 52 4.60 4.31 -22.36
CA ALA A 52 5.94 4.85 -22.14
C ALA A 52 7.01 3.80 -22.46
N GLN A 53 6.85 2.57 -21.95
CA GLN A 53 7.77 1.48 -22.26
C GLN A 53 7.82 1.15 -23.77
N GLN A 54 6.69 1.17 -24.47
CA GLN A 54 6.66 0.91 -25.92
C GLN A 54 7.40 1.99 -26.74
N GLN A 55 7.46 3.23 -26.26
CA GLN A 55 8.19 4.31 -26.92
C GLN A 55 9.70 4.23 -26.69
N GLU A 56 10.12 3.85 -25.48
CA GLU A 56 11.54 3.84 -25.09
C GLU A 56 12.25 2.52 -25.41
N GLN A 57 11.53 1.39 -25.34
CA GLN A 57 12.09 0.06 -25.49
C GLN A 57 11.26 -0.71 -26.53
N GLN A 58 11.73 -0.68 -27.78
CA GLN A 58 11.14 -1.47 -28.87
C GLN A 58 11.01 -2.95 -28.44
N ALA A 59 9.78 -3.37 -28.12
CA ALA A 59 9.36 -4.75 -27.86
C ALA A 59 9.73 -5.40 -26.51
N ALA A 60 9.90 -4.64 -25.41
CA ALA A 60 9.89 -5.26 -24.08
C ALA A 60 8.47 -5.79 -23.74
N ALA A 61 8.37 -7.03 -23.28
CA ALA A 61 7.12 -7.58 -22.77
C ALA A 61 6.75 -6.87 -21.46
N TRP A 62 5.48 -6.52 -21.28
CA TRP A 62 5.00 -5.88 -20.06
C TRP A 62 5.34 -6.71 -18.81
N ASP A 63 6.06 -6.10 -17.86
CA ASP A 63 6.38 -6.70 -16.57
C ASP A 63 5.53 -6.06 -15.47
N TYR A 64 4.66 -6.87 -14.87
CA TYR A 64 3.80 -6.45 -13.76
C TYR A 64 4.61 -6.12 -12.49
N VAL A 65 5.73 -6.81 -12.25
CA VAL A 65 6.58 -6.56 -11.07
C VAL A 65 7.21 -5.17 -11.20
N ASP A 66 7.78 -4.88 -12.37
CA ASP A 66 8.38 -3.59 -12.69
C ASP A 66 7.35 -2.43 -12.60
N PHE A 67 6.15 -2.64 -13.13
CA PHE A 67 5.05 -1.67 -12.98
C PHE A 67 4.70 -1.42 -11.51
N ARG A 68 4.57 -2.48 -10.71
CA ARG A 68 4.20 -2.38 -9.29
C ARG A 68 5.27 -1.65 -8.50
N ASP A 69 6.54 -1.95 -8.75
CA ASP A 69 7.67 -1.31 -8.06
C ASP A 69 7.76 0.17 -8.45
N THR A 70 7.63 0.48 -9.73
CA THR A 70 7.56 1.88 -10.22
C THR A 70 6.39 2.65 -9.60
N LEU A 71 5.21 2.02 -9.52
CA LEU A 71 4.03 2.61 -8.90
C LEU A 71 4.25 2.85 -7.41
N ARG A 72 4.87 1.90 -6.70
CA ARG A 72 5.21 2.02 -5.28
C ARG A 72 6.17 3.18 -5.04
N ASP A 73 7.25 3.26 -5.82
CA ASP A 73 8.25 4.31 -5.67
C ASP A 73 7.65 5.69 -5.95
N GLY A 74 6.91 5.83 -7.06
CA GLY A 74 6.22 7.08 -7.39
C GLY A 74 5.17 7.47 -6.33
N PHE A 75 4.43 6.50 -5.78
CA PHE A 75 3.48 6.76 -4.70
C PHE A 75 4.18 7.18 -3.41
N HIS A 76 5.26 6.49 -3.04
CA HIS A 76 6.05 6.83 -1.86
C HIS A 76 6.63 8.24 -1.98
N GLU A 77 7.18 8.60 -3.14
CA GLU A 77 7.73 9.93 -3.40
C GLU A 77 6.65 11.02 -3.33
N ALA A 78 5.51 10.80 -3.98
CA ALA A 78 4.45 11.80 -4.06
C ALA A 78 3.66 11.96 -2.75
N PHE A 79 3.39 10.84 -2.06
CA PHE A 79 2.40 10.79 -0.97
C PHE A 79 2.94 10.24 0.35
N GLY A 80 4.13 9.64 0.40
CA GLY A 80 4.63 8.94 1.59
C GLY A 80 4.68 9.83 2.84
N LYS A 81 5.17 11.07 2.71
CA LYS A 81 5.22 12.02 3.84
C LYS A 81 3.83 12.39 4.36
N GLU A 82 2.89 12.64 3.46
CA GLU A 82 1.52 13.01 3.80
C GLU A 82 0.75 11.83 4.40
N LEU A 83 0.96 10.63 3.86
CA LEU A 83 0.41 9.38 4.37
C LEU A 83 0.79 9.17 5.83
N VAL A 84 2.09 9.26 6.16
CA VAL A 84 2.58 9.12 7.54
C VAL A 84 2.00 10.20 8.44
N ARG A 85 2.06 11.47 8.02
CA ARG A 85 1.53 12.60 8.78
C ARG A 85 0.06 12.42 9.15
N LEU A 86 -0.76 11.93 8.22
CA LEU A 86 -2.18 11.65 8.48
C LEU A 86 -2.37 10.39 9.32
N CYS A 87 -1.52 9.38 9.15
CA CYS A 87 -1.58 8.14 9.92
C CYS A 87 -1.22 8.36 11.40
N GLU A 88 -0.25 9.23 11.70
CA GLU A 88 0.15 9.60 13.07
C GLU A 88 -1.00 10.22 13.89
N THR A 89 -2.01 10.79 13.23
CA THR A 89 -3.20 11.32 13.92
C THR A 89 -4.20 10.25 14.34
N GLN A 90 -3.99 8.99 13.91
CA GLN A 90 -4.91 7.90 14.15
C GLN A 90 -4.58 7.16 15.45
N TYR A 91 -5.59 6.91 16.28
CA TYR A 91 -5.42 6.21 17.56
C TYR A 91 -4.91 4.76 17.42
N TRP A 92 -5.10 4.16 16.25
CA TRP A 92 -4.69 2.79 15.93
C TRP A 92 -3.32 2.72 15.27
N TYR A 93 -2.64 3.84 15.03
CA TYR A 93 -1.31 3.82 14.41
C TYR A 93 -0.23 3.59 15.48
N ASP A 94 0.64 2.61 15.23
CA ASP A 94 1.85 2.34 16.00
C ASP A 94 2.93 1.85 15.04
N GLU A 95 3.96 2.66 14.83
CA GLU A 95 5.08 2.39 13.91
C GLU A 95 5.82 1.08 14.24
N ARG A 96 5.71 0.58 15.48
CA ARG A 96 6.30 -0.70 15.89
C ARG A 96 5.60 -1.90 15.26
N PHE A 97 4.36 -1.73 14.79
CA PHE A 97 3.53 -2.79 14.24
C PHE A 97 3.15 -2.57 12.77
N ILE A 98 3.12 -1.32 12.29
CA ILE A 98 2.88 -1.02 10.89
C ILE A 98 3.80 0.12 10.43
N THR A 99 4.67 -0.19 9.46
CA THR A 99 5.65 0.77 8.96
C THR A 99 5.06 1.66 7.87
N SER A 100 5.73 2.78 7.58
CA SER A 100 5.38 3.62 6.41
C SER A 100 5.37 2.83 5.11
N ASP A 101 6.39 1.97 4.91
CA ASP A 101 6.47 1.10 3.74
C ASP A 101 5.25 0.18 3.65
N GLU A 102 4.84 -0.44 4.76
CA GLU A 102 3.69 -1.32 4.79
C GLU A 102 2.37 -0.60 4.50
N LEU A 103 2.24 0.67 4.93
CA LEU A 103 1.11 1.53 4.56
C LEU A 103 1.11 1.86 3.07
N VAL A 104 2.27 2.20 2.50
CA VAL A 104 2.42 2.44 1.05
C VAL A 104 2.06 1.19 0.27
N GLU A 105 2.55 0.03 0.69
CA GLU A 105 2.25 -1.26 0.06
C GLU A 105 0.75 -1.58 0.07
N ARG A 106 0.05 -1.26 1.17
CA ARG A 106 -1.41 -1.38 1.24
C ARG A 106 -2.11 -0.41 0.30
N CYS A 107 -1.66 0.83 0.19
CA CYS A 107 -2.19 1.80 -0.77
C CYS A 107 -2.01 1.33 -2.22
N VAL A 108 -0.81 0.89 -2.59
CA VAL A 108 -0.50 0.37 -3.94
C VAL A 108 -1.34 -0.86 -4.25
N SER A 109 -1.46 -1.79 -3.30
CA SER A 109 -2.30 -2.96 -3.45
C SER A 109 -3.77 -2.59 -3.67
N GLN A 110 -4.28 -1.58 -2.94
CA GLN A 110 -5.65 -1.09 -3.09
C GLN A 110 -5.87 -0.37 -4.43
N ILE A 111 -4.86 0.31 -4.97
CA ILE A 111 -4.90 0.88 -6.31
C ILE A 111 -5.03 -0.24 -7.35
N ILE A 112 -4.19 -1.27 -7.27
CA ILE A 112 -4.13 -2.37 -8.26
C ILE A 112 -5.36 -3.26 -8.21
N LEU A 113 -5.80 -3.66 -7.01
CA LEU A 113 -7.01 -4.49 -6.83
C LEU A 113 -8.28 -3.73 -7.21
N GLY A 114 -8.18 -2.40 -7.36
CA GLY A 114 -9.29 -1.50 -7.56
C GLY A 114 -9.99 -1.22 -6.24
N THR A 115 -10.29 0.05 -6.00
CA THR A 115 -11.37 0.36 -5.06
C THR A 115 -12.63 -0.21 -5.70
N ASP A 116 -13.27 -1.18 -5.07
CA ASP A 116 -14.56 -1.78 -5.49
C ASP A 116 -15.70 -0.74 -5.35
N ARG A 117 -15.53 0.41 -6.02
CA ARG A 117 -16.41 1.59 -6.00
C ARG A 117 -17.63 1.41 -6.91
N SER A 118 -17.79 0.24 -7.50
CA SER A 118 -18.96 -0.12 -8.30
C SER A 118 -20.19 -0.46 -7.46
N ALA A 119 -20.10 -0.51 -6.12
CA ALA A 119 -21.18 -0.99 -5.26
C ALA A 119 -21.95 0.09 -4.46
N VAL A 120 -21.75 1.39 -4.71
CA VAL A 120 -22.59 2.44 -4.09
C VAL A 120 -22.95 3.53 -5.11
N ARG A 121 -24.06 3.31 -5.81
CA ARG A 121 -24.93 4.36 -6.36
C ARG A 121 -26.35 4.08 -5.91
#